data_AF-A0A231NXR0-F1
#
_entry.id   AF-A0A231NXR0-F1
#
_cell.length_a   1.000
_cell.length_b   1.000
_cell.length_c   1.000
_cell.angle_alpha   90.00
_cell.angle_beta   90.00
_cell.angle_gamma   90.00
#
_symmetry.space_group_name_H-M   'P 1'
#
loop_
_entity.id
_entity.type
_entity.pdbx_description
1 polymer ?
#
loop_
_entity_poly.entity_id
_entity_poly.type
_entity_poly.pdbx_seq_one_letter_code
_entity_poly.pdbx_strand_id
1 'polypeptide(L)'
;MTPNDFYRHLASEFGASPSYRKPDNFRIIQEEISRLALEKRKTPVIIIDEANHINSAILNDLKILFNFEMDSRDRAAILLAGLPALNSTLRLGIHEPLRQRLVMNYDLGGLTGEEGRTYVIDKLKGAGCHQPVFDDNALQAILNAADGTPRMINKFCNASLLIGESHKAATIDADIVMQAINDTEL
;
A
#
# COMPACT_ATOMS: atom_id res chain seq x y z
N MET A 1 18.78 3.13 -1.24
CA MET A 1 18.64 4.53 -0.79
C MET A 1 19.45 4.74 0.48
N THR A 2 20.30 5.77 0.55
CA THR A 2 21.02 6.07 1.80
C THR A 2 20.09 6.77 2.79
N PRO A 3 20.37 6.74 4.11
CA PRO A 3 19.61 7.52 5.09
C PRO A 3 19.55 9.01 4.73
N ASN A 4 20.66 9.59 4.27
CA ASN A 4 20.67 11.02 3.93
C ASN A 4 19.76 11.34 2.74
N ASP A 5 19.75 10.49 1.70
CA ASP A 5 18.86 10.68 0.56
C ASP A 5 17.39 10.64 0.99
N PHE A 6 17.03 9.70 1.86
CA PHE A 6 15.66 9.61 2.42
C PHE A 6 15.22 10.92 3.08
N TYR A 7 16.05 11.51 3.96
CA TYR A 7 15.68 12.76 4.65
C TYR A 7 15.68 13.97 3.72
N ARG A 8 16.52 13.99 2.67
CA ARG A 8 16.48 15.04 1.64
C ARG A 8 15.18 14.97 0.83
N HIS A 9 14.75 13.77 0.45
CA HIS A 9 13.47 13.55 -0.20
C HIS A 9 12.32 13.97 0.71
N LEU A 10 12.30 13.50 1.96
CA LEU A 10 11.25 13.85 2.92
C LEU A 10 11.15 15.36 3.17
N ALA A 11 12.28 16.06 3.34
CA ALA A 11 12.27 17.52 3.46
C ALA A 11 11.69 18.22 2.22
N SER A 12 11.97 17.69 1.03
CA SER A 12 11.43 18.22 -0.24
C SER A 12 9.92 18.00 -0.35
N GLU A 13 9.41 16.85 0.09
CA GLU A 13 7.96 16.56 0.14
C GLU A 13 7.20 17.50 1.09
N PHE A 14 7.85 17.99 2.15
CA PHE A 14 7.31 19.05 3.00
C PHE A 14 7.36 20.45 2.36
N GLY A 15 7.91 20.57 1.15
CA GLY A 15 8.10 21.84 0.44
C GLY A 15 9.30 22.66 0.93
N ALA A 16 10.19 22.06 1.72
CA ALA A 16 11.40 22.71 2.22
C ALA A 16 12.60 22.47 1.29
N SER A 17 13.60 23.35 1.38
CA SER A 17 14.87 23.17 0.66
C SER A 17 15.78 22.21 1.42
N PRO A 18 16.13 21.03 0.87
CA PRO A 18 16.94 20.05 1.57
C PRO A 18 18.40 20.50 1.73
N SER A 19 19.01 20.15 2.86
CA SER A 19 20.45 20.31 3.13
C SER A 19 21.23 19.06 2.71
N TYR A 20 22.55 19.20 2.55
CA TYR A 20 23.47 18.08 2.36
C TYR A 20 23.68 17.26 3.64
N ARG A 21 23.49 17.86 4.81
CA ARG A 21 23.74 17.21 6.10
C ARG A 21 22.45 16.65 6.68
N LYS A 22 22.47 15.37 7.05
CA LYS A 22 21.35 14.68 7.71
C LYS A 22 20.79 15.45 8.93
N PRO A 23 21.60 15.97 9.88
CA PRO A 23 21.06 16.69 11.04
C PRO A 23 20.29 17.96 10.66
N ASP A 24 20.71 18.67 9.62
CA ASP A 24 20.00 19.87 9.15
C ASP A 24 18.65 19.47 8.55
N ASN A 25 18.60 18.38 7.76
CA ASN A 25 17.33 17.86 7.25
C ASN A 25 16.38 17.42 8.36
N PHE A 26 16.88 16.82 9.45
CA PHE A 26 16.05 16.49 10.62
C PHE A 26 15.41 17.74 11.21
N ARG A 27 16.20 18.78 11.44
CA ARG A 27 15.72 20.05 11.98
C ARG A 27 14.66 20.67 11.08
N ILE A 28 14.92 20.72 9.77
CA ILE A 28 13.98 21.24 8.76
C ILE A 28 12.64 20.48 8.83
N ILE A 29 12.68 19.14 8.82
CA ILE A 29 11.47 18.31 8.88
C ILE A 29 10.72 18.54 10.19
N GLN A 30 11.41 18.61 11.33
CA GLN A 30 10.78 18.85 12.64
C GLN A 30 10.15 20.25 12.76
N GLU A 31 10.81 21.27 12.19
CA GLU A 31 10.30 22.63 12.10
C GLU A 31 9.03 22.67 11.24
N GLU A 32 9.04 22.01 10.07
CA GLU A 32 7.87 21.95 9.18
C GLU A 32 6.70 21.19 9.79
N ILE A 33 6.94 20.05 10.44
CA ILE A 33 5.91 19.32 11.18
C ILE A 33 5.31 20.21 12.28
N SER A 34 6.16 20.92 13.03
CA SER A 34 5.70 21.81 14.10
C SER A 34 4.89 22.99 13.56
N ARG A 35 5.32 23.58 12.44
CA ARG A 35 4.61 24.66 11.74
C ARG A 35 3.22 24.21 11.28
N LEU A 36 3.13 23.03 10.65
CA LEU A 36 1.86 22.45 10.22
C LEU A 36 0.93 22.19 11.42
N ALA A 37 1.44 21.55 12.47
CA ALA A 37 0.65 21.17 13.63
C ALA A 37 0.20 22.37 14.47
N LEU A 38 1.11 23.31 14.77
CA LEU A 38 0.85 24.39 15.73
C LEU A 38 0.27 25.63 15.07
N GLU A 39 0.85 26.09 13.95
CA GLU A 39 0.43 27.34 13.31
C GLU A 39 -0.76 27.09 12.37
N LYS A 40 -0.70 26.02 11.58
CA LYS A 40 -1.73 25.70 10.59
C LYS A 40 -2.84 24.81 11.16
N ARG A 41 -2.69 24.27 12.37
CA ARG A 41 -3.62 23.32 13.00
C ARG A 41 -3.92 22.12 12.10
N LYS A 42 -2.90 21.64 11.39
CA LYS A 42 -2.96 20.48 10.49
C LYS A 42 -1.99 19.42 10.99
N THR A 43 -2.48 18.21 11.24
CA THR A 43 -1.63 17.07 11.58
C THR A 43 -1.12 16.43 10.29
N PRO A 44 0.18 16.51 9.97
CA PRO A 44 0.73 15.79 8.83
C PRO A 44 0.64 14.27 9.04
N VAL A 45 0.26 13.57 7.97
CA VAL A 45 0.29 12.11 7.88
C VAL A 45 1.35 11.74 6.85
N ILE A 46 2.35 10.99 7.29
CA ILE A 46 3.49 10.61 6.47
C ILE A 46 3.34 9.14 6.14
N ILE A 47 3.02 8.88 4.88
CA ILE A 47 2.83 7.52 4.36
C ILE A 47 4.15 7.11 3.73
N ILE A 48 4.71 6.02 4.23
CA ILE A 48 5.87 5.39 3.63
C ILE A 48 5.42 4.07 3.04
N ASP A 49 5.27 4.06 1.71
CA ASP A 49 5.01 2.86 0.95
C ASP A 49 6.30 2.05 0.75
N GLU A 50 6.16 0.75 0.49
CA GLU A 50 7.25 -0.21 0.37
C GLU A 50 8.25 -0.15 1.55
N ALA A 51 7.77 0.10 2.77
CA ALA A 51 8.59 0.29 3.95
C ALA A 51 9.46 -0.94 4.29
N ASN A 52 9.16 -2.12 3.74
CA ASN A 52 10.03 -3.30 3.78
C ASN A 52 11.41 -3.09 3.12
N HIS A 53 11.58 -2.07 2.26
CA HIS A 53 12.87 -1.70 1.65
C HIS A 53 13.64 -0.63 2.45
N ILE A 54 13.06 -0.11 3.53
CA ILE A 54 13.74 0.84 4.40
C ILE A 54 14.83 0.12 5.20
N ASN A 55 16.01 0.72 5.24
CA ASN A 55 17.11 0.21 6.04
C ASN A 55 16.89 0.45 7.55
N SER A 56 17.50 -0.39 8.37
CA SER A 56 17.37 -0.29 9.83
C SER A 56 17.82 1.06 10.41
N ALA A 57 18.77 1.75 9.78
CA ALA A 57 19.22 3.05 10.26
C ALA A 57 18.09 4.09 10.19
N ILE A 58 17.35 4.15 9.08
CA ILE A 58 16.19 5.03 8.90
C ILE A 58 15.08 4.67 9.89
N LEU A 59 14.77 3.38 10.09
CA LEU A 59 13.75 2.97 11.08
C LEU A 59 14.09 3.46 12.49
N ASN A 60 15.35 3.35 12.90
CA ASN A 60 15.80 3.82 14.20
C ASN A 60 15.73 5.35 14.31
N ASP A 61 16.10 6.03 13.23
CA ASP A 61 16.04 7.48 13.12
C ASP A 61 14.61 8.03 13.18
N LEU A 62 13.60 7.31 12.66
CA LEU A 62 12.19 7.74 12.73
C LEU A 62 11.77 8.00 14.19
N LYS A 63 12.20 7.16 15.14
CA LYS A 63 11.93 7.41 16.56
C LYS A 63 12.41 8.80 17.00
N ILE A 64 13.61 9.18 16.57
CA ILE A 64 14.24 10.45 16.95
C ILE A 64 13.54 11.62 16.25
N LEU A 65 13.26 11.46 14.95
CA LEU A 65 12.64 12.49 14.12
C LEU A 65 11.26 12.90 14.66
N PHE A 66 10.49 11.93 15.17
CA PHE A 66 9.13 12.15 15.66
C PHE A 66 9.00 12.30 17.18
N ASN A 67 10.11 12.39 17.91
CA ASN A 67 10.09 12.71 19.34
C ASN A 67 9.91 14.22 19.54
N PHE A 68 8.67 14.68 19.70
CA PHE A 68 8.33 16.08 19.97
C PHE A 68 7.99 16.28 21.46
N GLU A 69 8.62 17.27 22.12
CA GLU A 69 8.36 17.65 23.52
C GLU A 69 8.32 16.47 24.51
N MET A 70 9.34 15.61 24.48
CA MET A 70 9.42 14.38 25.31
C MET A 70 8.17 13.50 25.19
N ASP A 71 7.71 13.24 23.96
CA ASP A 71 6.52 12.44 23.63
C ASP A 71 5.19 12.96 24.20
N SER A 72 5.10 14.22 24.64
CA SER A 72 3.85 14.77 25.23
C SER A 72 2.80 15.20 24.21
N ARG A 73 3.15 15.26 22.90
CA ARG A 73 2.23 15.64 21.82
C ARG A 73 2.51 14.92 20.51
N ASP A 74 1.48 14.27 19.97
CA ASP A 74 1.52 13.68 18.63
C ASP A 74 1.38 14.77 17.57
N ARG A 75 2.53 15.28 17.09
CA ARG A 75 2.55 16.34 16.06
C ARG A 75 2.43 15.81 14.63
N ALA A 76 2.58 14.51 14.43
CA ALA A 76 2.46 13.85 13.13
C ALA A 76 2.04 12.39 13.32
N ALA A 77 1.44 11.80 12.29
CA ALA A 77 1.21 10.36 12.20
C ALA A 77 2.10 9.75 11.11
N ILE A 78 2.55 8.51 11.32
CA ILE A 78 3.29 7.74 10.33
C ILE A 78 2.49 6.49 9.99
N LEU A 79 2.30 6.23 8.69
CA LEU A 79 1.78 4.98 8.18
C LEU A 79 2.91 4.26 7.43
N LEU A 80 3.35 3.12 7.95
CA LEU A 80 4.29 2.24 7.27
C LEU A 80 3.49 1.17 6.52
N ALA A 81 3.53 1.20 5.19
CA ALA A 81 2.89 0.22 4.32
C ALA A 81 3.98 -0.59 3.60
N GLY A 82 3.78 -1.89 3.46
CA GLY A 82 4.74 -2.75 2.80
C GLY A 82 4.39 -4.23 2.91
N LEU A 83 5.31 -5.08 2.43
CA LEU A 83 5.15 -6.53 2.47
C LEU A 83 5.22 -7.08 3.90
N PRO A 84 4.69 -8.30 4.17
CA PRO A 84 4.74 -8.94 5.50
C PRO A 84 6.15 -9.05 6.10
N ALA A 85 7.19 -9.04 5.26
CA ALA A 85 8.59 -8.99 5.68
C ALA A 85 8.90 -7.78 6.60
N LEU A 86 8.19 -6.66 6.46
CA LEU A 86 8.32 -5.50 7.33
C LEU A 86 8.01 -5.85 8.79
N ASN A 87 6.97 -6.64 9.02
CA ASN A 87 6.59 -7.07 10.36
C ASN A 87 7.67 -7.96 10.99
N SER A 88 8.36 -8.78 10.20
CA SER A 88 9.52 -9.54 10.66
C SER A 88 10.71 -8.62 11.01
N THR A 89 10.98 -7.61 10.19
CA THR A 89 12.03 -6.61 10.47
C THR A 89 11.73 -5.84 11.75
N LEU A 90 10.51 -5.33 11.94
CA LEU A 90 10.13 -4.56 13.12
C LEU A 90 10.16 -5.38 14.42
N ARG A 91 10.10 -6.72 14.33
CA ARG A 91 10.24 -7.63 15.47
C ARG A 91 11.68 -7.83 15.93
N LEU A 92 12.68 -7.42 15.15
CA LEU A 92 14.09 -7.48 15.55
C LEU A 92 14.34 -6.58 16.76
N GLY A 93 15.12 -7.05 17.73
CA GLY A 93 15.35 -6.32 18.99
C GLY A 93 15.94 -4.92 18.84
N ILE A 94 16.69 -4.66 17.76
CA ILE A 94 17.19 -3.32 17.43
C ILE A 94 16.06 -2.30 17.15
N HIS A 95 14.88 -2.77 16.74
CA HIS A 95 13.72 -1.96 16.43
C HIS A 95 12.67 -1.93 17.55
N GLU A 96 12.93 -2.57 18.70
CA GLU A 96 12.02 -2.57 19.86
C GLU A 96 11.57 -1.14 20.25
N PRO A 97 12.45 -0.12 20.27
CA PRO A 97 12.02 1.24 20.62
C PRO A 97 11.03 1.87 19.64
N LEU A 98 11.10 1.52 18.35
CA LEU A 98 10.13 1.96 17.35
C LEU A 98 8.84 1.15 17.48
N ARG A 99 8.96 -0.17 17.69
CA ARG A 99 7.83 -1.10 17.82
C ARG A 99 6.91 -0.73 18.97
N GLN A 100 7.45 -0.29 20.11
CA GLN A 100 6.69 0.17 21.27
C GLN A 100 5.82 1.42 21.00
N ARG A 101 6.10 2.16 19.92
CA ARG A 101 5.33 3.33 19.50
C ARG A 101 4.28 3.02 18.43
N LEU A 102 4.19 1.76 17.96
CA LEU A 102 3.17 1.35 17.00
C LEU A 102 1.82 1.24 17.71
N VAL A 103 0.93 2.19 17.45
CA VAL A 103 -0.44 2.19 18.00
C VAL A 103 -1.30 1.12 17.33
N MET A 104 -1.09 0.89 16.03
CA MET A 104 -1.81 -0.09 15.24
C MET A 104 -0.84 -0.87 14.36
N ASN A 105 -1.05 -2.18 14.29
CA ASN A 105 -0.42 -3.05 13.29
C ASN A 105 -1.50 -3.95 12.69
N TYR A 106 -1.59 -3.98 11.37
CA TYR A 106 -2.64 -4.70 10.67
C TYR A 106 -2.04 -5.46 9.47
N ASP A 107 -2.29 -6.76 9.43
CA ASP A 107 -1.95 -7.61 8.29
C ASP A 107 -3.18 -7.70 7.37
N LEU A 108 -3.08 -7.11 6.17
CA LEU A 108 -4.14 -7.18 5.17
C LEU A 108 -4.07 -8.53 4.44
N GLY A 109 -5.07 -9.38 4.68
CA GLY A 109 -5.23 -10.66 3.98
C GLY A 109 -5.75 -10.51 2.55
N GLY A 110 -5.81 -11.63 1.83
CA GLY A 110 -6.54 -11.71 0.56
C GLY A 110 -8.05 -11.48 0.76
N LEU A 111 -8.72 -11.06 -0.30
CA LEU A 111 -10.17 -10.94 -0.32
C LEU A 111 -10.81 -12.31 -0.14
N THR A 112 -11.87 -12.37 0.67
CA THR A 112 -12.78 -13.52 0.70
C THR A 112 -13.50 -13.68 -0.65
N GLY A 113 -14.16 -14.82 -0.86
CA GLY A 113 -14.96 -15.04 -2.07
C GLY A 113 -16.05 -13.97 -2.26
N GLU A 114 -16.74 -13.57 -1.19
CA GLU A 114 -17.79 -12.53 -1.26
C GLU A 114 -17.22 -11.14 -1.53
N GLU A 115 -16.12 -10.77 -0.87
CA GLU A 115 -15.42 -9.50 -1.13
C GLU A 115 -14.87 -9.47 -2.56
N GLY A 116 -14.33 -10.59 -3.05
CA GLY A 116 -13.86 -10.73 -4.42
C GLY A 116 -14.97 -10.60 -5.46
N ARG A 117 -16.15 -11.20 -5.22
CA ARG A 117 -17.32 -10.99 -6.09
C ARG A 117 -17.73 -9.52 -6.13
N THR A 118 -17.84 -8.90 -4.96
CA THR A 118 -18.17 -7.48 -4.82
C THR A 118 -17.15 -6.59 -5.52
N TYR A 119 -15.86 -6.90 -5.37
CA TYR A 119 -14.75 -6.21 -6.01
C TYR A 119 -14.88 -6.19 -7.54
N VAL A 120 -15.13 -7.34 -8.17
CA VAL A 120 -15.29 -7.43 -9.63
C VAL A 120 -16.53 -6.66 -10.10
N ILE A 121 -17.65 -6.81 -9.41
CA ILE A 121 -18.91 -6.12 -9.74
C ILE A 121 -18.73 -4.60 -9.68
N ASP A 122 -18.12 -4.09 -8.61
CA ASP A 122 -17.93 -2.65 -8.44
C ASP A 122 -16.91 -2.07 -9.42
N LYS A 123 -15.90 -2.86 -9.81
CA LYS A 123 -14.99 -2.51 -10.91
C LYS A 123 -15.72 -2.37 -12.24
N LEU A 124 -16.61 -3.31 -12.58
CA LEU A 124 -17.42 -3.26 -13.79
C LEU A 124 -18.39 -2.06 -13.79
N LYS A 125 -19.06 -1.80 -12.66
CA LYS A 125 -19.90 -0.62 -12.49
C LYS A 125 -19.12 0.68 -12.66
N GLY A 126 -17.92 0.76 -12.07
CA GLY A 126 -17.02 1.91 -12.22
C GLY A 126 -16.59 2.16 -13.66
N ALA A 127 -16.54 1.11 -14.49
CA ALA A 127 -16.31 1.20 -15.94
C ALA A 127 -17.59 1.52 -16.75
N GLY A 128 -18.72 1.75 -16.08
CA GLY A 128 -20.02 2.04 -16.72
C GLY A 128 -20.81 0.80 -17.15
N CYS A 129 -20.34 -0.40 -16.81
CA CYS A 129 -21.05 -1.64 -17.14
C CYS A 129 -22.10 -1.96 -16.07
N HIS A 130 -23.35 -2.07 -16.50
CA HIS A 130 -24.49 -2.38 -15.63
C HIS A 130 -25.10 -3.75 -15.92
N GLN A 131 -24.68 -4.41 -17.01
CA GLN A 131 -25.06 -5.78 -17.32
C GLN A 131 -24.07 -6.78 -16.72
N PRO A 132 -24.52 -8.02 -16.43
CA PRO A 132 -23.62 -9.12 -16.09
C PRO A 132 -22.66 -9.39 -17.25
N VAL A 133 -21.35 -9.35 -16.97
CA VAL A 133 -20.30 -9.66 -17.97
C VAL A 133 -19.76 -11.07 -17.78
N PHE A 134 -19.65 -11.51 -16.53
CA PHE A 134 -19.23 -12.85 -16.15
C PHE A 134 -20.44 -13.61 -15.63
N ASP A 135 -20.56 -14.88 -15.99
CA ASP A 135 -21.48 -15.77 -15.28
C ASP A 135 -20.93 -16.17 -13.90
N ASP A 136 -21.77 -16.81 -13.08
CA ASP A 136 -21.41 -17.17 -11.71
C ASP A 136 -20.26 -18.19 -11.62
N ASN A 137 -20.13 -19.08 -12.61
CA ASN A 137 -19.09 -20.10 -12.65
C ASN A 137 -17.75 -19.49 -13.06
N ALA A 138 -17.77 -18.57 -14.03
CA ALA A 138 -16.63 -17.77 -14.47
C ALA A 138 -16.08 -16.95 -13.30
N LEU A 139 -16.95 -16.24 -12.59
CA LEU A 139 -16.55 -15.45 -11.43
C LEU A 139 -15.98 -16.33 -10.32
N GLN A 140 -16.57 -17.50 -10.06
CA GLN A 140 -16.03 -18.44 -9.08
C GLN A 140 -14.64 -18.96 -9.48
N ALA A 141 -14.43 -19.29 -10.76
CA ALA A 141 -13.15 -19.76 -11.28
C ALA A 141 -12.06 -18.69 -11.14
N ILE A 142 -12.35 -17.43 -11.48
CA ILE A 142 -11.44 -16.28 -11.29
C ILE A 142 -11.03 -16.15 -9.82
N LEU A 143 -12.00 -16.18 -8.91
CA LEU A 143 -11.74 -15.96 -7.49
C LEU A 143 -10.94 -17.09 -6.85
N ASN A 144 -11.23 -18.33 -7.23
CA ASN A 144 -10.47 -19.50 -6.79
C ASN A 144 -9.02 -19.43 -7.29
N ALA A 145 -8.81 -19.10 -8.57
CA ALA A 145 -7.48 -19.02 -9.16
C ALA A 145 -6.65 -17.85 -8.62
N ALA A 146 -7.30 -16.74 -8.26
CA ALA A 146 -6.62 -15.55 -7.76
C ALA A 146 -6.20 -15.64 -6.28
N ASP A 147 -6.71 -16.62 -5.54
CA ASP A 147 -6.47 -16.82 -4.10
C ASP A 147 -6.65 -15.52 -3.30
N GLY A 148 -7.75 -14.81 -3.57
CA GLY A 148 -8.09 -13.54 -2.93
C GLY A 148 -7.20 -12.34 -3.31
N THR A 149 -6.21 -12.49 -4.19
CA THR A 149 -5.29 -11.40 -4.56
C THR A 149 -5.93 -10.47 -5.60
N PRO A 150 -6.22 -9.19 -5.29
CA PRO A 150 -6.93 -8.30 -6.22
C PRO A 150 -6.20 -8.10 -7.56
N ARG A 151 -4.86 -8.08 -7.53
CA ARG A 151 -4.04 -7.96 -8.73
C ARG A 151 -4.23 -9.16 -9.67
N MET A 152 -4.33 -10.37 -9.10
CA MET A 152 -4.56 -11.59 -9.87
C MET A 152 -5.98 -11.66 -10.39
N ILE A 153 -6.98 -11.27 -9.58
CA ILE A 153 -8.38 -11.13 -10.02
C ILE A 153 -8.43 -10.24 -11.26
N ASN A 154 -7.84 -9.05 -11.21
CA ASN A 154 -7.80 -8.15 -12.38
C ASN A 154 -7.10 -8.76 -13.58
N LYS A 155 -5.98 -9.47 -13.36
CA LYS A 155 -5.21 -10.13 -14.44
C LYS A 155 -6.10 -11.12 -15.18
N PHE A 156 -6.78 -12.01 -14.45
CA PHE A 156 -7.67 -13.02 -15.02
C PHE A 156 -8.92 -12.41 -15.64
N CYS A 157 -9.56 -11.42 -14.99
CA CYS A 157 -10.68 -10.70 -15.59
C CYS A 157 -10.30 -10.08 -16.94
N ASN A 158 -9.18 -9.34 -17.00
CA ASN A 158 -8.74 -8.68 -18.24
C ASN A 158 -8.42 -9.68 -19.35
N ALA A 159 -7.70 -10.76 -19.04
CA ALA A 159 -7.39 -11.80 -20.00
C ALA A 159 -8.66 -12.50 -20.51
N SER A 160 -9.61 -12.80 -19.61
CA SER A 160 -10.89 -13.41 -19.97
C SER A 160 -11.72 -12.51 -20.88
N LEU A 161 -11.74 -11.19 -20.62
CA LEU A 161 -12.46 -10.23 -21.47
C LEU A 161 -11.86 -10.16 -22.89
N LEU A 162 -10.53 -10.20 -23.01
CA LEU A 162 -9.85 -10.19 -24.31
C LEU A 162 -10.16 -11.46 -25.12
N ILE A 163 -10.13 -12.63 -24.46
CA ILE A 163 -10.48 -13.89 -25.11
C ILE A 163 -11.96 -13.89 -25.50
N GLY A 164 -12.85 -13.47 -24.60
CA GLY A 164 -14.28 -13.35 -24.89
C GLY A 164 -14.60 -12.44 -26.07
N GLU A 165 -13.89 -11.30 -26.18
CA GLU A 165 -14.00 -10.41 -27.34
C GLU A 165 -13.58 -11.12 -28.64
N SER A 166 -12.45 -11.83 -28.62
CA SER A 166 -11.96 -12.59 -29.78
C SER A 166 -12.94 -13.67 -30.24
N HIS A 167 -13.68 -14.27 -29.30
CA HIS A 167 -14.72 -15.27 -29.56
C HIS A 167 -16.10 -14.65 -29.85
N LYS A 168 -16.24 -13.31 -29.77
CA LYS A 168 -17.53 -12.59 -29.85
C LYS A 168 -18.56 -13.14 -28.86
N ALA A 169 -18.10 -13.56 -27.68
CA ALA A 169 -18.95 -14.09 -26.63
C ALA A 169 -19.81 -12.97 -26.02
N ALA A 170 -21.10 -13.25 -25.81
CA ALA A 170 -22.01 -12.30 -25.16
C ALA A 170 -21.79 -12.22 -23.63
N THR A 171 -21.32 -13.31 -23.03
CA THR A 171 -21.02 -13.44 -21.60
C THR A 171 -19.72 -14.26 -21.46
N ILE A 172 -18.91 -13.93 -20.47
CA ILE A 172 -17.72 -14.70 -20.10
C ILE A 172 -18.14 -15.87 -19.23
N ASP A 173 -17.91 -17.09 -19.71
CA ASP A 173 -18.16 -18.34 -19.01
C ASP A 173 -16.87 -18.93 -18.39
N ALA A 174 -17.03 -20.04 -17.68
CA ALA A 174 -15.91 -20.71 -17.02
C ALA A 174 -14.85 -21.22 -18.01
N ASP A 175 -15.23 -21.62 -19.23
CA ASP A 175 -14.29 -22.15 -20.21
C ASP A 175 -13.34 -21.05 -20.72
N ILE A 176 -13.88 -19.86 -21.00
CA ILE A 176 -13.08 -18.67 -21.36
C ILE A 176 -12.12 -18.29 -20.22
N VAL A 177 -12.60 -18.34 -18.96
CA VAL A 177 -11.75 -18.06 -17.80
C VAL A 177 -10.63 -19.08 -17.64
N MET A 178 -10.92 -20.37 -17.81
CA MET A 178 -9.90 -21.42 -17.73
C MET A 178 -8.84 -21.27 -18.81
N GLN A 179 -9.25 -20.90 -20.03
CA GLN A 179 -8.31 -20.55 -21.09
C GLN A 179 -7.44 -19.34 -20.69
N ALA A 180 -8.06 -18.29 -20.16
CA ALA A 180 -7.35 -17.09 -19.70
C ALA A 180 -6.31 -17.39 -18.61
N ILE A 181 -6.66 -18.24 -17.63
CA ILE A 181 -5.76 -18.64 -16.54
C ILE A 181 -4.55 -19.39 -17.12
N ASN A 182 -4.78 -20.38 -17.99
CA ASN A 182 -3.69 -21.15 -18.60
C ASN A 182 -2.74 -20.28 -19.43
N ASP A 183 -3.26 -19.33 -20.22
CA ASP A 183 -2.46 -18.40 -21.02
C ASP A 183 -1.65 -17.41 -20.15
N THR A 184 -2.11 -17.19 -18.92
CA THR A 184 -1.57 -16.20 -17.99
C THR A 184 -0.49 -16.77 -17.04
N GLU A 185 -0.44 -18.09 -16.90
CA GLU A 185 0.56 -18.85 -16.13
C GLU A 185 1.80 -19.27 -16.96
N LEU A 186 1.71 -19.18 -18.29
CA LEU A 186 2.82 -19.33 -19.24
C LEU A 186 3.68 -18.06 -19.33
#